data_AF-A0A6J3M494-F1
#
_entry.id   AF-A0A6J3M494-F1
#
_cell.length_a   1.000
_cell.length_b   1.000
_cell.length_c   1.000
_cell.angle_alpha   90.00
_cell.angle_beta   90.00
_cell.angle_gamma   90.00
#
_symmetry.space_group_name_H-M   'P 1'
#
loop_
_entity.id
_entity.type
_entity.pdbx_description
1 polymer ?
#
loop_
_entity_poly.entity_id
_entity_poly.type
_entity_poly.pdbx_seq_one_letter_code
_entity_poly.pdbx_strand_id
1 'polypeptide(L)'
;MPVTAVADNLNRGVPFESLLPYAICLGFFGFTGAALSKLRNMQNGGKRQRRGIDRWDKQMMDRDRRLTGFLRGQTDNVNAPAGFELNAPWRIEKGIS
;
A
#
# COMPACT_ATOMS: atom_id res chain seq x y z
N MET A 1 -35.66 4.39 -54.78
CA MET A 1 -35.32 4.71 -53.38
C MET A 1 -33.79 4.79 -53.28
N PRO A 2 -33.20 5.87 -52.76
CA PRO A 2 -31.79 6.21 -52.99
C PRO A 2 -30.81 5.40 -52.11
N VAL A 3 -29.64 5.08 -52.69
CA VAL A 3 -28.54 4.26 -52.13
C VAL A 3 -27.66 5.04 -51.13
N THR A 4 -28.10 6.22 -50.67
CA THR A 4 -27.31 7.11 -49.80
C THR A 4 -27.46 6.82 -48.30
N ALA A 5 -28.45 6.02 -47.89
CA ALA A 5 -28.76 5.79 -46.46
C ALA A 5 -27.78 4.87 -45.70
N VAL A 6 -26.82 4.23 -46.37
CA VAL A 6 -25.84 3.35 -45.73
C VAL A 6 -24.61 4.12 -45.23
N ALA A 7 -24.26 5.25 -45.86
CA ALA A 7 -23.10 6.06 -45.48
C ALA A 7 -23.35 6.89 -44.20
N ASP A 8 -24.60 7.24 -43.90
CA ASP A 8 -24.97 8.08 -42.75
C ASP A 8 -24.96 7.33 -41.40
N ASN A 9 -24.84 5.99 -41.42
CA ASN A 9 -24.78 5.16 -40.22
C ASN A 9 -23.34 4.90 -39.73
N LEU A 10 -22.31 5.35 -40.46
CA LEU A 10 -20.91 5.15 -40.08
C LEU A 10 -20.33 6.29 -39.21
N ASN A 11 -21.13 7.31 -38.89
CA ASN A 11 -20.74 8.45 -38.06
C ASN A 11 -21.52 8.52 -36.74
N ARG A 12 -21.75 7.38 -36.08
CA ARG A 12 -22.18 7.36 -34.68
C ARG A 12 -20.98 6.93 -33.83
N GLY A 13 -20.20 7.92 -33.39
CA GLY A 13 -19.13 7.73 -32.42
C GLY A 13 -19.64 7.03 -31.15
N VAL A 14 -18.71 6.47 -30.36
CA VAL A 14 -18.99 5.71 -29.13
C VAL A 14 -19.98 6.46 -28.20
N PRO A 15 -21.03 5.80 -27.67
CA PRO A 15 -22.05 6.46 -26.84
C PRO A 15 -21.49 6.83 -25.46
N PHE A 16 -21.01 8.07 -25.32
CA PHE A 16 -20.34 8.56 -24.11
C PHE A 16 -21.23 8.53 -22.86
N GLU A 17 -22.56 8.67 -22.99
CA GLU A 17 -23.47 8.62 -21.83
C GLU A 17 -23.39 7.26 -21.10
N SER A 18 -23.19 6.18 -21.85
CA SER A 18 -23.02 4.84 -21.29
C SER A 18 -21.67 4.63 -20.60
N LEU A 19 -20.67 5.45 -20.94
CA LEU A 19 -19.32 5.39 -20.36
C LEU A 19 -19.16 6.24 -19.12
N LEU A 20 -20.03 7.23 -18.89
CA LEU A 20 -19.97 8.10 -17.73
C LEU A 20 -19.98 7.33 -16.40
N PRO A 21 -20.88 6.35 -16.16
CA PRO A 21 -20.86 5.58 -14.92
C PRO A 21 -19.55 4.82 -14.71
N TYR A 22 -19.01 4.22 -15.77
CA TYR A 22 -17.75 3.49 -15.71
C TYR A 22 -16.56 4.43 -15.46
N ALA A 23 -16.54 5.61 -16.08
CA ALA A 23 -15.51 6.62 -15.85
C ALA A 23 -15.52 7.13 -14.40
N ILE A 24 -16.71 7.33 -13.84
CA ILE A 24 -16.88 7.71 -12.43
C ILE A 24 -16.36 6.59 -11.51
N CYS A 25 -16.71 5.33 -11.77
CA CYS A 25 -16.19 4.19 -11.02
C CYS A 25 -14.66 4.11 -11.10
N LEU A 26 -14.09 4.16 -12.30
CA LEU A 26 -12.65 4.14 -12.51
C LEU A 26 -11.95 5.32 -11.82
N GLY A 27 -12.56 6.50 -11.84
CA GLY A 27 -12.07 7.69 -11.16
C GLY A 27 -11.97 7.48 -9.65
N PHE A 28 -13.05 7.01 -9.00
CA PHE A 28 -13.04 6.75 -7.56
C PHE A 28 -12.11 5.60 -7.17
N PHE A 29 -12.14 4.47 -7.89
CA PHE A 29 -11.22 3.36 -7.60
C PHE A 29 -9.76 3.75 -7.81
N GLY A 30 -9.45 4.50 -8.87
CA GLY A 30 -8.12 5.04 -9.13
C GLY A 30 -7.67 6.01 -8.03
N PHE A 31 -8.54 6.94 -7.65
CA PHE A 31 -8.27 7.90 -6.58
C PHE A 31 -8.02 7.20 -5.24
N THR A 32 -8.91 6.29 -4.81
CA THR A 32 -8.74 5.54 -3.58
C THR A 32 -7.46 4.69 -3.59
N GLY A 33 -7.15 4.04 -4.71
CA GLY A 33 -5.92 3.26 -4.87
C GLY A 33 -4.66 4.12 -4.71
N ALA A 34 -4.61 5.26 -5.40
CA ALA A 34 -3.49 6.19 -5.33
C ALA A 34 -3.35 6.82 -3.93
N ALA A 35 -4.46 7.26 -3.33
CA ALA A 35 -4.49 7.85 -2.00
C ALA A 35 -4.00 6.86 -0.94
N LEU A 36 -4.51 5.63 -0.94
CA LEU A 36 -4.10 4.60 0.01
C LEU A 36 -2.64 4.19 -0.19
N SER A 37 -2.16 4.12 -1.43
CA SER A 37 -0.76 3.82 -1.74
C SER A 37 0.17 4.90 -1.17
N LYS A 38 -0.18 6.18 -1.35
CA LYS A 38 0.57 7.31 -0.81
C LYS A 38 0.59 7.32 0.72
N LEU A 39 -0.57 7.15 1.36
CA LEU A 39 -0.67 7.09 2.82
C LEU A 39 0.17 5.95 3.40
N ARG A 40 0.12 4.77 2.80
CA ARG A 40 0.95 3.62 3.19
C ARG A 40 2.43 3.90 3.01
N ASN A 41 2.84 4.58 1.94
CA ASN A 41 4.24 4.95 1.75
C ASN A 41 4.70 5.94 2.82
N MET A 42 3.88 6.92 3.17
CA MET A 42 4.18 7.89 4.23
C MET A 42 4.29 7.23 5.61
N GLN A 43 3.34 6.36 5.98
CA GLN A 43 3.38 5.62 7.25
C GLN A 43 4.60 4.70 7.38
N ASN A 44 5.14 4.22 6.26
CA ASN A 44 6.33 3.38 6.22
C ASN A 44 7.65 4.17 6.17
N GLY A 45 7.60 5.49 6.42
CA GLY A 45 8.80 6.36 6.35
C GLY A 45 9.35 6.47 4.93
N GLY A 46 8.47 6.52 3.92
CA GLY A 46 8.84 6.60 2.51
C GLY A 46 9.22 5.27 1.87
N LYS A 47 9.30 4.19 2.64
CA LYS A 47 9.65 2.85 2.12
C LYS A 47 8.42 2.12 1.59
N ARG A 48 8.64 1.18 0.65
CA ARG A 48 7.58 0.29 0.16
C ARG A 48 7.12 -0.66 1.27
N GLN A 49 5.83 -1.00 1.27
CA GLN A 49 5.27 -1.94 2.24
C GLN A 49 5.79 -3.36 1.98
N ARG A 50 6.30 -4.04 3.01
CA ARG A 50 6.70 -5.45 2.96
C ARG A 50 5.45 -6.35 2.86
N ARG A 51 5.54 -7.39 2.03
CA ARG A 51 4.50 -8.41 1.82
C ARG A 51 5.11 -9.78 2.09
N GLY A 52 4.30 -10.75 2.52
CA GLY A 52 4.78 -12.11 2.81
C GLY A 52 5.68 -12.21 4.04
N ILE A 53 5.43 -11.38 5.07
CA ILE A 53 6.25 -11.30 6.29
C ILE A 53 6.10 -12.58 7.10
N ASP A 54 7.20 -13.32 7.26
CA ASP A 54 7.24 -14.56 8.03
C ASP A 54 7.46 -14.31 9.54
N ARG A 55 7.67 -15.37 10.33
CA ARG A 55 7.93 -15.24 11.77
C ARG A 55 9.29 -14.59 12.06
N TRP A 56 10.29 -14.88 11.25
CA TRP A 56 11.64 -14.32 11.40
C TRP A 56 11.65 -12.82 11.14
N ASP A 57 11.03 -12.39 10.05
CA ASP A 57 10.88 -10.99 9.66
C ASP A 57 10.19 -10.19 10.74
N LYS A 58 9.15 -10.73 11.39
CA LYS A 58 8.48 -10.06 12.51
C LYS A 58 9.44 -9.83 13.68
N GLN A 59 10.25 -10.82 14.02
CA GLN A 59 11.26 -10.69 15.08
C GLN A 59 12.34 -9.68 14.71
N MET A 60 12.82 -9.69 13.47
CA MET A 60 13.82 -8.73 13.00
C MET A 60 13.26 -7.30 12.95
N MET A 61 12.00 -7.11 12.54
CA MET A 61 11.37 -5.79 12.56
C MET A 61 11.17 -5.24 13.98
N ASP A 62 10.86 -6.11 14.95
CA ASP A 62 10.81 -5.72 16.35
C ASP A 62 12.21 -5.40 16.91
N ARG A 63 13.24 -6.12 16.47
CA ARG A 63 14.65 -5.78 16.77
C ARG A 63 15.03 -4.42 16.19
N ASP A 64 14.76 -4.18 14.92
CA ASP A 64 15.05 -2.91 14.23
C ASP A 64 14.33 -1.74 14.90
N ARG A 65 13.08 -1.94 15.34
CA ARG A 65 12.34 -0.96 16.14
C ARG A 65 13.03 -0.65 17.48
N ARG A 66 13.62 -1.64 18.14
CA ARG A 66 14.37 -1.42 19.40
C ARG A 66 15.70 -0.70 19.15
N LEU A 67 16.34 -0.94 18.01
CA LEU A 67 17.59 -0.29 17.63
C LEU A 67 17.39 1.15 17.16
N THR A 68 16.29 1.46 16.47
CA THR A 68 16.11 2.75 15.79
C THR A 68 14.93 3.57 16.29
N GLY A 69 14.10 3.01 17.17
CA GLY A 69 12.83 3.61 17.62
C GLY A 69 11.71 3.54 16.57
N PHE A 70 11.99 3.12 15.34
CA PHE A 70 11.02 3.09 14.23
C PHE A 70 10.90 1.69 13.62
N LEU A 71 9.66 1.22 13.39
CA LEU A 71 9.39 -0.13 12.88
C LEU A 71 9.97 -0.42 11.47
N ARG A 72 10.39 0.63 10.74
CA ARG A 72 11.05 0.54 9.43
C ARG A 72 12.41 1.26 9.41
N GLY A 73 12.91 1.64 10.58
CA GLY A 73 14.22 2.26 10.71
C GLY A 73 15.29 1.23 10.37
N GLN A 74 16.30 1.66 9.64
CA GLN A 74 17.51 0.88 9.38
C GLN A 74 18.66 1.71 9.92
N THR A 75 19.59 1.05 10.59
CA THR A 75 20.83 1.65 11.08
C THR A 75 21.99 0.75 10.70
N ASP A 76 23.05 1.36 10.24
CA ASP A 76 24.33 0.77 9.84
C ASP A 76 25.43 1.01 10.88
N ASN A 77 25.08 1.58 12.03
CA ASN A 77 26.02 1.84 13.12
C ASN A 77 26.65 0.54 13.63
N VAL A 78 27.98 0.54 13.74
CA VAL A 78 28.75 -0.62 14.22
C VAL A 78 28.42 -0.95 15.68
N ASN A 79 28.26 0.08 16.51
CA ASN A 79 27.91 -0.06 17.92
C ASN A 79 26.42 0.21 18.13
N ALA A 80 25.77 -0.65 18.91
CA ALA A 80 24.36 -0.47 19.27
C ALA A 80 24.18 0.77 20.16
N PRO A 81 23.02 1.44 20.09
CA PRO A 81 22.74 2.58 20.96
C PRO A 81 22.67 2.16 22.43
N ALA A 82 23.14 3.05 23.32
CA ALA A 82 23.06 2.85 24.76
C ALA A 82 21.60 2.58 25.20
N GLY A 83 21.42 1.57 26.04
CA GLY A 83 20.09 1.11 26.50
C GLY A 83 19.45 0.01 25.65
N PHE A 84 19.99 -0.33 24.48
CA PHE A 84 19.55 -1.52 23.74
C PHE A 84 19.75 -2.81 24.57
N GLU A 85 20.82 -2.86 25.37
CA GLU A 85 21.16 -3.97 26.28
C GLU A 85 20.04 -4.29 27.28
N LEU A 86 19.26 -3.27 27.68
CA LEU A 86 18.19 -3.40 28.67
C LEU A 86 16.81 -3.57 28.03
N ASN A 87 16.71 -3.43 26.72
CA ASN A 87 15.44 -3.43 25.97
C ASN A 87 15.13 -4.82 25.37
N ALA A 88 15.21 -5.85 26.20
CA ALA A 88 14.89 -7.24 25.83
C ALA A 88 13.58 -7.71 26.49
N PRO A 89 12.40 -7.23 26.05
CA PRO A 89 11.13 -7.63 26.63
C PRO A 89 10.78 -9.07 26.25
N TRP A 90 10.43 -9.85 27.27
CA TRP A 90 9.77 -11.14 27.12
C TRP A 90 8.25 -10.91 27.05
N ARG A 91 7.61 -11.46 26.01
CA ARG A 91 6.14 -11.41 25.91
C ARG A 91 5.55 -12.44 26.83
N ILE A 92 4.65 -11.99 27.71
CA ILE A 92 3.85 -12.84 28.58
C ILE A 92 2.48 -12.99 27.92
N GLU A 93 2.07 -14.22 27.66
CA GLU A 93 0.75 -14.53 27.13
C GLU A 93 -0.22 -14.85 28.27
N LYS A 94 -1.51 -14.59 28.09
CA LYS A 94 -2.53 -15.02 29.06
C LYS A 94 -2.61 -16.54 29.04
N GLY A 95 -2.80 -17.15 30.21
CA GLY A 95 -3.06 -18.59 30.30
C GLY A 95 -4.29 -18.96 29.48
N ILE A 96 -4.19 -20.04 28.71
CA ILE A 96 -5.30 -20.59 27.95
C ILE A 96 -6.18 -21.33 28.96
N SER A 97 -7.38 -20.83 29.23
CA SER A 97 -8.39 -21.47 30.09
C SER A 97 -9.56 -21.98 29.25
#